data_AF-A0A6N8HAK6-F1
#
_entry.id   AF-A0A6N8HAK6-F1
#
_cell.length_a   1.000
_cell.length_b   1.000
_cell.length_c   1.000
_cell.angle_alpha   90.00
_cell.angle_beta   90.00
_cell.angle_gamma   90.00
#
_symmetry.space_group_name_H-M   'P 1'
#
loop_
_entity.id
_entity.type
_entity.pdbx_description
1 polymer ?
#
loop_
_entity_poly.entity_id
_entity_poly.type
_entity_poly.pdbx_seq_one_letter_code
_entity_poly.pdbx_strand_id
1 'polypeptide(L)' 'MVKRSYKNKKEFLKLHNLTHTPKGYEIDHIIPLSQGGTDCPDNMQLLTIEQHRRKTSKERKSTKTN' A
#
# COMPACT_ATOMS: atom_id res chain seq x y z
N MET A 1 -10.83 -8.16 6.66
CA MET A 1 -10.47 -7.57 5.36
C MET A 1 -10.37 -6.06 5.53
N VAL A 2 -9.17 -5.50 5.45
CA VAL A 2 -8.97 -4.04 5.49
C VAL A 2 -9.58 -3.46 4.21
N LYS A 3 -10.69 -2.71 4.36
CA LYS A 3 -11.34 -2.00 3.24
C LYS A 3 -10.40 -0.91 2.75
N ARG A 4 -9.55 -1.21 1.77
CA ARG A 4 -8.80 -0.18 1.03
C ARG A 4 -9.82 0.65 0.26
N SER A 5 -9.98 1.93 0.58
CA SER A 5 -10.96 2.77 -0.11
C SER A 5 -10.50 2.98 -1.55
N TYR A 6 -11.26 2.47 -2.52
CA TYR A 6 -10.99 2.65 -3.96
C TYR A 6 -10.85 4.13 -4.34
N LYS A 7 -11.56 5.01 -3.63
CA LYS A 7 -11.51 6.46 -3.79
C LYS A 7 -10.10 7.02 -3.52
N ASN A 8 -9.46 6.60 -2.45
CA ASN A 8 -8.16 7.14 -2.02
C ASN A 8 -7.03 6.68 -2.96
N LYS A 9 -7.11 5.43 -3.45
CA LYS A 9 -6.23 4.97 -4.54
C LYS A 9 -6.39 5.81 -5.80
N LYS A 10 -7.62 6.18 -6.17
CA LYS A 10 -7.89 6.98 -7.36
C LYS A 10 -7.37 8.42 -7.20
N GLU A 11 -7.51 9.01 -6.01
CA GLU A 11 -6.92 10.31 -5.69
C GLU A 11 -5.39 10.26 -5.72
N PHE A 12 -4.77 9.24 -5.12
CA PHE A 12 -3.33 9.01 -5.20
C PHE A 12 -2.84 8.91 -6.65
N LEU A 13 -3.50 8.09 -7.47
CA LEU A 13 -3.16 7.96 -8.89
C LEU A 13 -3.29 9.31 -9.62
N LYS A 14 -4.37 10.06 -9.39
CA LYS A 14 -4.54 11.40 -9.95
C LYS A 14 -3.43 12.37 -9.54
N LEU A 15 -3.01 12.36 -8.28
CA LEU A 15 -1.89 13.19 -7.79
C LEU A 15 -0.59 12.88 -8.54
N HIS A 16 -0.38 11.63 -8.91
CA HIS A 16 0.78 11.17 -9.68
C HIS A 16 0.60 11.29 -11.21
N ASN A 17 -0.48 11.92 -11.70
CA ASN A 17 -0.84 11.96 -13.13
C ASN A 17 -0.99 10.56 -13.76
N LEU A 18 -1.38 9.58 -12.95
CA LEU A 18 -1.65 8.21 -13.37
C LEU A 18 -3.16 7.99 -13.45
N THR A 19 -3.60 7.30 -14.50
CA THR A 19 -5.01 6.88 -14.64
C THR A 19 -5.27 5.51 -14.03
N HIS A 20 -4.22 4.69 -13.93
CA HIS A 20 -4.25 3.35 -13.39
C HIS A 20 -2.89 3.01 -12.78
N THR A 21 -2.86 2.02 -11.88
CA THR A 21 -1.60 1.51 -11.35
C THR A 21 -0.79 0.90 -12.51
N PRO A 22 0.47 1.30 -12.69
CA PRO A 22 1.32 0.74 -13.75
C PRO A 22 1.51 -0.77 -13.59
N LYS A 23 1.64 -1.49 -14.71
CA LYS A 23 1.87 -2.93 -14.69
C LYS A 23 3.21 -3.22 -13.99
N GLY A 24 3.20 -4.11 -13.01
CA GLY A 24 4.39 -4.40 -12.19
C GLY A 24 4.49 -3.57 -10.90
N TYR A 25 3.53 -2.68 -10.65
CA TYR A 25 3.46 -1.87 -9.44
C TYR A 25 2.16 -2.12 -8.66
N GLU A 26 2.21 -1.88 -7.36
CA GLU A 26 1.08 -1.94 -6.45
C GLU A 26 1.11 -0.74 -5.50
N ILE A 27 -0.09 -0.25 -5.18
CA ILE A 27 -0.26 0.80 -4.18
C ILE A 27 -0.33 0.14 -2.80
N ASP A 28 0.59 0.52 -1.93
CA ASP A 28 0.71 0.03 -0.56
C ASP A 28 0.74 1.19 0.42
N HIS A 29 0.38 0.94 1.68
CA HIS A 29 0.49 1.97 2.71
C HIS A 29 1.94 2.13 3.18
N ILE A 30 2.39 3.37 3.41
CA ILE A 30 3.69 3.65 4.00
C ILE A 30 3.73 3.07 5.41
N ILE A 31 2.77 3.50 6.22
CA ILE A 31 2.51 2.94 7.55
C ILE A 31 1.32 1.98 7.43
N PRO A 32 1.48 0.68 7.76
CA PRO A 32 0.37 -0.26 7.78
C PRO A 32 -0.76 0.22 8.70
N LEU A 33 -2.02 -0.03 8.33
CA LEU A 33 -3.15 0.33 9.21
C LEU A 33 -3.07 -0.39 10.57
N SER A 34 -2.45 -1.57 10.62
CA SER A 34 -2.20 -2.31 11.87
C SER A 34 -1.25 -1.59 12.83
N GLN A 35 -0.45 -0.65 12.34
CA GLN A 35 0.45 0.19 13.12
C GLN A 35 -0.11 1.61 13.36
N GLY A 36 -1.38 1.84 13.03
CA GLY A 36 -2.01 3.17 13.16
C GLY A 36 -1.88 4.05 11.93
N GLY A 37 -1.47 3.50 10.79
CA GLY A 37 -1.50 4.22 9.52
C GLY A 37 -2.91 4.62 9.11
N THR A 38 -3.04 5.73 8.40
CA THR A 38 -4.30 6.21 7.82
C THR A 38 -4.47 5.70 6.39
N ASP A 39 -5.71 5.50 5.93
CA ASP A 39 -5.98 5.13 4.53
C ASP A 39 -5.94 6.36 3.60
N CYS A 40 -5.11 7.37 3.88
CA CYS A 40 -5.02 8.60 3.08
C CYS A 40 -4.05 8.42 1.91
N PRO A 41 -4.26 9.12 0.77
CA PRO A 41 -3.31 9.10 -0.34
C PRO A 41 -1.90 9.54 0.09
N ASP A 42 -1.78 10.42 1.09
CA ASP A 42 -0.48 10.83 1.65
C ASP A 42 0.28 9.69 2.37
N ASN A 43 -0.45 8.69 2.89
CA ASN A 43 0.12 7.49 3.48
C ASN A 43 0.16 6.33 2.47
N MET A 44 0.03 6.59 1.17
CA MET A 44 0.18 5.60 0.11
C MET A 44 1.51 5.78 -0.62
N GLN A 45 2.08 4.67 -1.07
CA GLN A 45 3.28 4.63 -1.89
C GLN A 45 3.09 3.63 -3.02
N LEU A 46 3.73 3.93 -4.15
CA LEU A 46 3.81 3.02 -5.28
C LEU A 46 5.05 2.12 -5.08
N LEU A 47 4.84 0.83 -4.89
CA LEU A 47 5.92 -0.15 -4.79
C LEU A 47 5.87 -1.09 -5.98
N THR A 48 7.02 -1.62 -6.42
CA THR A 48 7.00 -2.72 -7.38
C THR A 48 6.44 -3.97 -6.72
N ILE A 49 5.86 -4.88 -7.50
CA ILE A 49 5.35 -6.18 -7.00
C ILE A 49 6.45 -6.93 -6.24
N GLU A 50 7.71 -6.83 -6.68
CA GLU A 50 8.85 -7.44 -6.00
C GLU A 50 9.14 -6.79 -4.63
N GLN A 51 9.15 -5.46 -4.58
CA GLN A 51 9.31 -4.72 -3.32
C GLN A 51 8.16 -5.03 -2.35
N HIS A 52 6.92 -5.05 -2.85
CA HIS A 52 5.73 -5.40 -2.08
C HIS A 52 5.80 -6.83 -1.55
N ARG A 53 6.22 -7.78 -2.38
CA ARG A 53 6.45 -9.17 -1.99
C ARG A 53 7.52 -9.28 -0.90
N ARG A 54 8.63 -8.56 -1.04
CA ARG A 54 9.72 -8.53 -0.04
C ARG A 54 9.24 -7.93 1.28
N LYS A 55 8.45 -6.86 1.24
CA LYS A 55 7.84 -6.21 2.41
C LYS A 55 6.82 -7.12 3.09
N THR A 56 5.87 -7.67 2.35
CA THR A 56 4.85 -8.60 2.84
C THR A 56 5.47 -9.87 3.45
N SER A 57 6.56 -10.38 2.86
CA SER A 57 7.32 -11.51 3.41
C SER A 57 7.97 -11.19 4.76
N LYS A 58 8.48 -9.96 4.93
CA LYS A 58 9.00 -9.47 6.22
C LYS A 58 7.89 -9.25 7.24
N GLU A 59 6.76 -8.66 6.83
CA GLU A 59 5.61 -8.40 7.71
C GLU A 59 4.98 -9.69 8.23
N ARG A 60 4.84 -10.74 7.39
CA ARG A 60 4.34 -12.06 7.85
C ARG A 60 5.25 -12.72 8.89
N LYS A 61 6.55 -12.45 8.88
CA LYS A 61 7.48 -12.95 9.91
C LYS A 61 7.30 -12.22 11.24
N SER A 62 6.79 -11.00 11.24
CA SER A 62 6.60 -10.18 12.45
C SER A 62 5.34 -10.53 13.25
N THR A 63 4.39 -11.29 12.71
CA THR A 63 3.15 -11.70 13.41
C THR A 63 3.23 -13.07 14.10
N LYS A 64 4.43 -13.56 14.42
CA LYS A 64 4.64 -14.79 15.20
C LYS A 64 5.50 -14.54 16.44
N THR A 65 5.19 -13.54 17.26
CA THR A 65 5.67 -13.50 18.65
C THR A 65 4.75 -12.63 19.51
N ASN A 66 3.67 -13.23 20.01
CA ASN A 66 3.36 -13.38 21.44
C ASN A 66 2.00 -14.06 21.59
#